data_AF-A0A401GDR2-F1
#
_entry.id   AF-A0A401GDR2-F1
#
_cell.length_a   1.000
_cell.length_b   1.000
_cell.length_c   1.000
_cell.angle_alpha   90.00
_cell.angle_beta   90.00
_cell.angle_gamma   90.00
#
_symmetry.space_group_name_H-M   'P 1'
#
loop_
_entity.id
_entity.type
_entity.pdbx_description
1 polymer ?
#
loop_
_entity_poly.entity_id
_entity_poly.type
_entity_poly.pdbx_seq_one_letter_code
_entity_poly.pdbx_strand_id
1 'polypeptide(L)'
;MYLGFGRLPKHVTFTTTDPELLPVPSPDYLALHAACAKVAHLSGAAKYIDKVLEDLEEMPVLSEDGSSARLLEDALLHASSRSPVWV
;
A
#
# COMPACT_ATOMS: atom_id res chain seq x y z
N MET A 1 -9.11 18.63 -0.19
CA MET A 1 -8.14 19.75 -0.13
C MET A 1 -6.77 19.18 -0.41
N TYR A 2 -6.14 19.52 -1.54
CA TYR A 2 -4.80 19.06 -1.87
C TYR A 2 -3.78 19.87 -1.06
N LEU A 3 -3.09 19.22 -0.11
CA LEU A 3 -1.94 19.80 0.56
C LEU A 3 -0.87 20.13 -0.51
N GLY A 4 -0.30 21.33 -0.41
CA GLY A 4 0.66 21.84 -1.37
C GLY A 4 1.83 20.86 -1.54
N PHE A 5 2.13 20.52 -2.80
CA PHE A 5 3.37 19.85 -3.18
C PHE A 5 4.54 20.81 -2.93
N GLY A 6 4.94 20.95 -1.67
CA GLY A 6 6.26 21.46 -1.32
C GLY A 6 7.28 20.59 -2.04
N ARG A 7 8.26 21.24 -2.68
CA ARG A 7 9.28 20.54 -3.47
C ARG A 7 10.00 19.53 -2.57
N LEU A 8 9.72 18.25 -2.76
CA LEU A 8 10.33 17.18 -1.97
C LEU A 8 11.85 17.17 -2.18
N PRO A 9 12.64 16.81 -1.16
CA PRO A 9 14.08 16.68 -1.30
C PRO A 9 14.42 15.62 -2.34
N LYS A 10 15.49 15.87 -3.13
CA LYS A 10 15.94 14.90 -4.14
C LYS A 10 16.53 13.64 -3.51
N HIS A 11 17.11 13.76 -2.33
CA HIS A 11 17.77 12.69 -1.58
C HIS A 11 17.35 12.76 -0.12
N VAL A 12 17.17 11.58 0.49
CA VAL A 12 16.89 11.41 1.91
C VAL A 12 17.90 10.41 2.45
N THR A 13 18.54 10.75 3.57
CA THR A 13 19.45 9.85 4.28
C THR A 13 18.72 9.27 5.47
N PHE A 14 18.62 7.95 5.54
CA PHE A 14 18.08 7.25 6.71
C PHE A 14 19.22 7.00 7.69
N THR A 15 18.96 7.29 8.96
CA THR A 15 19.89 7.05 10.07
C THR A 15 19.17 6.29 11.17
N THR A 16 19.94 5.57 11.97
CA THR A 16 19.45 4.84 13.15
C THR A 16 20.44 5.04 14.30
N THR A 17 19.93 5.11 15.52
CA THR A 17 20.76 5.13 16.73
C THR A 17 21.18 3.74 17.17
N ASP A 18 20.53 2.69 16.63
CA ASP A 18 20.78 1.29 16.96
C ASP A 18 20.77 0.44 15.67
N PRO A 19 21.92 0.26 15.01
CA PRO A 19 22.00 -0.48 13.74
C PRO A 19 21.71 -1.98 13.84
N GLU A 20 21.90 -2.58 15.02
CA GLU A 20 21.74 -4.02 15.22
C GLU A 20 20.27 -4.39 15.44
N LEU A 21 19.55 -3.62 16.27
CA LEU A 21 18.13 -3.86 16.54
C LEU A 21 17.22 -3.17 15.52
N LEU A 22 17.65 -2.04 14.94
CA LEU A 22 16.85 -1.20 14.06
C LEU A 22 17.66 -0.80 12.82
N PRO A 23 18.02 -1.76 11.94
CA PRO A 23 18.73 -1.45 10.71
C PRO A 23 17.89 -0.54 9.81
N VAL A 24 18.56 0.40 9.14
CA VAL A 24 17.90 1.25 8.15
C VAL A 24 17.42 0.42 6.95
N PRO A 25 16.33 0.82 6.27
CA PRO A 25 15.84 0.11 5.10
C PRO A 25 16.88 0.08 3.97
N SER A 26 16.94 -1.05 3.26
CA SER A 26 17.84 -1.20 2.12
C SER A 26 17.51 -0.20 1.00
N PRO A 27 18.51 0.51 0.45
CA PRO A 27 18.32 1.40 -0.69
C PRO A 27 17.71 0.71 -1.92
N ASP A 28 18.05 -0.56 -2.17
CA ASP A 28 17.55 -1.29 -3.33
C ASP A 28 16.05 -1.59 -3.22
N TYR A 29 15.59 -1.97 -2.03
CA TYR A 29 14.15 -2.18 -1.79
C TYR A 29 13.38 -0.86 -1.85
N LEU A 30 13.96 0.24 -1.37
CA LEU A 30 13.36 1.56 -1.51
C LEU A 30 13.26 2.00 -2.99
N ALA A 31 14.29 1.73 -3.79
CA ALA A 31 14.27 2.01 -5.23
C ALA A 31 13.19 1.20 -5.95
N LEU A 32 13.04 -0.09 -5.60
CA LEU A 32 11.97 -0.94 -6.11
C LEU A 32 10.59 -0.40 -5.75
N HIS A 33 10.37 -0.06 -4.47
CA HIS A 33 9.11 0.53 -4.02
C HIS A 33 8.81 1.85 -4.76
N ALA A 34 9.80 2.72 -4.93
CA ALA A 34 9.65 3.98 -5.66
C ALA A 34 9.26 3.76 -7.13
N ALA A 35 9.82 2.73 -7.79
CA ALA A 35 9.43 2.36 -9.14
C ALA A 35 7.96 1.90 -9.19
N CYS A 36 7.54 1.02 -8.27
CA CYS A 36 6.15 0.57 -8.15
C CYS A 36 5.19 1.73 -7.89
N ALA A 37 5.51 2.61 -6.94
CA ALA A 37 4.72 3.79 -6.60
C ALA A 37 4.57 4.73 -7.80
N LYS A 38 5.66 4.94 -8.57
CA LYS A 38 5.62 5.74 -9.79
C LYS A 38 4.72 5.12 -10.85
N VAL A 39 4.81 3.81 -11.07
CA VAL A 39 3.94 3.09 -12.02
C VAL A 39 2.49 3.19 -11.58
N ALA A 40 2.18 2.93 -10.31
CA ALA A 40 0.82 3.01 -9.77
C ALA A 40 0.22 4.43 -9.91
N HIS A 41 1.04 5.47 -9.70
CA HIS A 41 0.61 6.84 -9.90
C HIS A 41 0.33 7.16 -11.37
N LEU A 42 1.27 6.82 -12.28
CA LEU A 42 1.16 7.13 -13.71
C LEU A 42 0.06 6.33 -14.43
N SER A 43 -0.22 5.10 -13.98
CA SER A 43 -1.30 4.29 -14.54
C SER A 43 -2.69 4.68 -14.03
N GLY A 44 -2.77 5.58 -13.04
CA GLY A 44 -4.02 5.87 -12.32
C GLY A 44 -4.45 4.76 -11.36
N ALA A 45 -3.68 3.67 -11.23
CA ALA A 45 -3.99 2.56 -10.33
C ALA A 45 -3.96 2.97 -8.85
N ALA A 46 -3.20 4.01 -8.48
CA ALA A 46 -3.15 4.50 -7.10
C ALA A 46 -4.55 4.79 -6.53
N LYS A 47 -5.41 5.49 -7.29
CA LYS A 47 -6.79 5.80 -6.85
C LYS A 47 -7.67 4.56 -6.73
N TYR A 48 -7.44 3.58 -7.60
CA TYR A 48 -8.17 2.31 -7.55
C TYR A 48 -7.77 1.51 -6.30
N ILE A 49 -6.47 1.43 -6.03
CA ILE A 49 -5.93 0.77 -4.84
C ILE A 49 -6.45 1.44 -3.57
N ASP A 50 -6.38 2.77 -3.49
CA ASP A 50 -6.88 3.53 -2.34
C ASP A 50 -8.36 3.24 -2.07
N LYS A 51 -9.18 3.22 -3.13
CA LYS A 51 -10.61 2.93 -3.02
C LYS A 51 -10.88 1.50 -2.56
N VAL A 52 -10.16 0.50 -3.08
CA VAL A 52 -10.31 -0.88 -2.64
C VAL A 52 -9.96 -1.03 -1.16
N LEU A 53 -8.88 -0.39 -0.71
CA LEU A 53 -8.47 -0.44 0.70
C LEU A 53 -9.49 0.27 1.60
N GLU A 54 -9.95 1.45 1.22
CA GLU A 54 -11.01 2.19 1.94
C GLU A 54 -12.30 1.38 2.00
N ASP A 55 -12.76 0.83 0.87
CA ASP A 55 -13.98 0.03 0.83
C ASP A 55 -13.85 -1.25 1.68
N LEU A 56 -12.66 -1.88 1.75
CA LEU A 56 -12.38 -3.03 2.62
C LEU A 56 -12.39 -2.67 4.11
N GLU A 57 -12.01 -1.45 4.48
CA GLU A 57 -12.04 -0.96 5.86
C GLU A 57 -13.43 -0.49 6.29
N GLU A 58 -14.14 0.23 5.43
CA GLU A 58 -15.38 0.95 5.76
C GLU A 58 -16.68 0.16 5.45
N MET A 59 -16.61 -0.93 4.66
CA MET A 59 -17.78 -1.75 4.34
C MET A 59 -17.72 -3.13 5.01
N PRO A 60 -18.10 -3.26 6.30
CA PRO A 60 -18.02 -4.53 7.03
C PRO A 60 -19.10 -5.54 6.63
N VAL A 61 -20.10 -5.15 5.83
CA VAL A 61 -21.21 -6.01 5.39
C VAL A 61 -21.40 -5.86 3.89
N LEU A 62 -21.62 -6.99 3.20
CA LEU A 62 -21.90 -7.04 1.77
C LEU A 62 -23.32 -6.58 1.45
N SER A 63 -23.47 -5.91 0.32
CA SER A 63 -24.78 -5.50 -0.19
C SER A 63 -25.59 -6.72 -0.65
N GLU A 64 -26.88 -6.72 -0.32
CA GLU A 64 -27.83 -7.77 -0.71
C GLU A 64 -28.03 -7.85 -2.24
N ASP A 65 -27.88 -6.71 -2.93
CA ASP A 65 -28.03 -6.62 -4.39
C ASP A 65 -26.80 -7.13 -5.18
N GLY A 66 -25.75 -7.58 -4.49
CA GLY A 66 -24.52 -8.09 -5.09
C GLY A 66 -23.57 -7.02 -5.65
N SER A 67 -23.86 -5.72 -5.47
CA SER A 67 -22.98 -4.63 -5.91
C SER A 67 -21.59 -4.65 -5.25
N SER A 68 -21.46 -5.29 -4.08
CA SER A 68 -20.20 -5.46 -3.35
C SER A 68 -19.42 -6.73 -3.73
N ALA A 69 -19.77 -7.43 -4.81
CA ALA A 69 -19.09 -8.67 -5.20
C ALA A 69 -17.57 -8.51 -5.41
N ARG A 70 -17.14 -7.36 -5.96
CA ARG A 70 -15.72 -7.00 -6.12
C ARG A 70 -14.97 -6.93 -4.79
N LEU A 71 -15.60 -6.34 -3.77
CA LEU A 71 -15.01 -6.22 -2.43
C LEU A 71 -14.85 -7.59 -1.77
N LEU A 72 -15.82 -8.50 -1.97
CA LEU A 72 -15.70 -9.87 -1.50
C LEU A 72 -14.51 -10.59 -2.16
N GLU A 73 -14.35 -10.45 -3.48
CA GLU A 73 -13.23 -11.03 -4.22
C GLU A 73 -11.88 -10.51 -3.69
N ASP A 74 -11.76 -9.19 -3.54
CA ASP A 74 -10.55 -8.55 -3.02
C ASP A 74 -10.25 -8.99 -1.58
N ALA A 75 -11.27 -9.10 -0.73
CA ALA A 75 -11.12 -9.57 0.66
C ALA A 75 -10.62 -11.02 0.74
N LEU A 76 -11.14 -11.91 -0.13
CA LEU A 76 -10.73 -13.31 -0.19
C LEU A 76 -9.28 -13.45 -0.69
N LEU A 77 -8.89 -12.66 -1.70
CA LEU A 77 -7.51 -12.61 -2.18
C LEU A 77 -6.54 -12.11 -1.09
N HIS A 78 -6.93 -11.07 -0.34
CA HIS A 78 -6.15 -10.58 0.80
C HIS A 78 -6.03 -11.63 1.91
N ALA A 79 -7.12 -12.31 2.25
CA ALA A 79 -7.11 -13.38 3.25
C ALA A 79 -6.25 -14.57 2.82
N SER A 80 -6.27 -14.93 1.53
CA SER A 80 -5.47 -16.02 0.98
C SER A 80 -3.98 -15.69 0.89
N SER A 81 -3.61 -14.42 0.72
CA SER A 81 -2.20 -13.99 0.68
C SER A 81 -1.59 -13.85 2.08
N ARG A 82 -2.41 -13.73 3.14
CA ARG A 82 -1.99 -13.93 4.54
C ARG A 82 -1.83 -15.42 4.82
N SER A 83 -0.83 -16.07 4.23
CA SER A 83 -0.37 -17.36 4.77
C SER A 83 0.10 -17.14 6.22
N PRO A 84 -0.22 -18.01 7.19
CA PRO A 84 0.44 -17.95 8.49
C PRO A 84 1.94 -18.14 8.25
N VAL A 85 2.75 -17.14 8.62
CA VAL A 85 4.23 -17.12 8.49
C VAL A 85 4.88 -18.04 9.54
N TRP A 86 4.29 -19.22 9.77
CA TRP A 86 4.82 -20.26 10.63
C TRP A 86 4.80 -21.59 9.88
N VAL A 87 5.57 -21.67 8.79
CA VAL A 87 6.12 -22.92 8.26
C VAL A 87 7.59 -22.67 7.93
#